data_AF-A0A502FHS6-F1
#
_entry.id   AF-A0A502FHS6-F1
#
_cell.length_a   1.000
_cell.length_b   1.000
_cell.length_c   1.000
_cell.angle_alpha   90.00
_cell.angle_beta   90.00
_cell.angle_gamma   90.00
#
_symmetry.space_group_name_H-M   'P 1'
#
loop_
_entity.id
_entity.type
_entity.pdbx_description
1 polymer ?
#
loop_
_entity_poly.entity_id
_entity_poly.type
_entity_poly.pdbx_seq_one_letter_code
_entity_poly.pdbx_strand_id
1 'polypeptide(L)'
;MLLAGSAAAQVDRAPSPLGLAGQPVPALAAHPDVVVILRSVTRGRQTYVLRHLRAAAPAALQTAEERYVFGWTCDGGDCATAGLFLGYDTQTERLYLLLLDEGEASLTVPVRRAPWPAPLAEAVLAVAPDLRHFRAE
;
A
#
# COMPACT_ATOMS: atom_id res chain seq x y z
N MET A 1 -24.13 25.01 42.08
CA MET A 1 -24.70 23.91 41.26
C MET A 1 -23.88 23.87 39.97
N LEU A 2 -22.79 23.09 39.95
CA LEU A 2 -21.91 22.95 38.77
C LEU A 2 -22.43 21.80 37.90
N LEU A 3 -22.83 22.11 36.67
CA LEU A 3 -23.13 21.12 35.64
C LEU A 3 -21.80 20.64 35.03
N ALA A 4 -21.45 19.39 35.32
CA ALA A 4 -20.41 18.67 34.60
C ALA A 4 -20.96 18.29 33.21
N GLY A 5 -20.56 19.03 32.19
CA GLY A 5 -20.72 18.63 30.79
C GLY A 5 -19.51 17.84 30.34
N SER A 6 -19.53 16.52 30.50
CA SER A 6 -18.56 15.63 29.86
C SER A 6 -18.85 15.59 28.36
N ALA A 7 -18.18 16.45 27.60
CA ALA A 7 -18.09 16.31 26.15
C ALA A 7 -17.29 15.04 25.87
N ALA A 8 -17.98 13.99 25.40
CA ALA A 8 -17.34 12.81 24.84
C ALA A 8 -16.42 13.28 23.71
N ALA A 9 -15.11 13.08 23.88
CA ALA A 9 -14.15 13.31 22.83
C ALA A 9 -14.52 12.42 21.64
N GLN A 10 -15.08 13.02 20.59
CA GLN A 10 -15.13 12.41 19.27
C GLN A 10 -13.67 12.19 18.87
N VAL A 11 -13.20 10.96 19.04
CA VAL A 11 -11.94 10.52 18.45
C VAL A 11 -12.15 10.67 16.96
N ASP A 12 -11.55 11.70 16.39
CA ASP A 12 -11.54 11.99 14.96
C ASP A 12 -10.82 10.83 14.27
N ARG A 13 -11.57 9.77 13.96
CA ARG A 13 -11.04 8.58 13.32
C ARG A 13 -10.72 8.99 11.89
N ALA A 14 -9.47 8.80 11.48
CA ALA A 14 -9.07 9.03 10.11
C ALA A 14 -10.07 8.34 9.15
N PRO A 15 -10.40 8.96 8.01
CA PRO A 15 -11.32 8.38 7.03
C PRO A 15 -10.80 6.99 6.63
N SER A 16 -11.70 6.01 6.49
CA SER A 16 -11.31 4.64 6.13
C SER A 16 -10.36 4.62 4.91
N PRO A 17 -9.31 3.77 4.90
CA PRO A 17 -8.45 3.59 3.73
C PRO A 17 -9.20 3.26 2.44
N LEU A 18 -10.38 2.62 2.52
CA LEU A 18 -11.23 2.37 1.35
C LEU A 18 -11.74 3.66 0.69
N GLY A 19 -11.91 4.72 1.48
CA GLY A 19 -12.28 6.05 0.99
C GLY A 19 -11.19 6.75 0.19
N LEU A 20 -9.99 6.15 0.09
CA LEU A 20 -8.90 6.64 -0.73
C LEU A 20 -8.98 6.16 -2.19
N ALA A 21 -10.00 5.40 -2.58
CA ALA A 21 -10.20 5.01 -3.98
C ALA A 21 -10.13 6.23 -4.91
N GLY A 22 -9.34 6.13 -5.99
CA GLY A 22 -9.10 7.23 -6.92
C GLY A 22 -8.03 8.25 -6.48
N GLN A 23 -7.60 8.23 -5.22
CA GLN A 23 -6.49 9.07 -4.72
C GLN A 23 -5.14 8.47 -5.15
N PRO A 24 -4.05 9.26 -5.16
CA PRO A 24 -2.73 8.73 -5.53
C PRO A 24 -2.16 7.82 -4.42
N VAL A 25 -1.33 6.83 -4.76
CA VAL A 25 -0.72 5.89 -3.79
C VAL A 25 -0.05 6.55 -2.57
N PRO A 26 0.63 7.72 -2.68
CA PRO A 26 1.15 8.43 -1.51
C PRO A 26 0.10 8.78 -0.46
N ALA A 27 -1.18 8.92 -0.83
CA ALA A 27 -2.27 9.11 0.13
C ALA A 27 -2.43 7.87 1.04
N LEU A 28 -2.36 6.66 0.47
CA LEU A 28 -2.37 5.42 1.25
C LEU A 28 -1.11 5.31 2.12
N ALA A 29 0.07 5.63 1.57
CA ALA A 29 1.32 5.59 2.33
C ALA A 29 1.36 6.59 3.51
N ALA A 30 0.63 7.69 3.40
CA ALA A 30 0.49 8.71 4.45
C ALA A 30 -0.65 8.43 5.43
N HIS A 31 -1.52 7.44 5.14
CA HIS A 31 -2.67 7.12 5.97
C HIS A 31 -2.22 6.68 7.38
N PRO A 32 -2.86 7.15 8.48
CA PRO A 32 -2.44 6.82 9.84
C PRO A 32 -2.31 5.32 10.14
N ASP A 33 -3.25 4.51 9.64
CA ASP A 33 -3.24 3.05 9.84
C ASP A 33 -2.10 2.35 9.07
N VAL A 34 -1.59 2.98 8.01
CA VAL A 34 -0.59 2.40 7.11
C VAL A 34 0.82 2.91 7.43
N VAL A 35 0.96 4.20 7.73
CA VAL A 35 2.25 4.90 7.80
C VAL A 35 3.20 4.30 8.84
N VAL A 36 2.67 3.84 9.98
CA VAL A 36 3.46 3.22 11.05
C VAL A 36 4.01 1.86 10.60
N ILE A 37 3.14 1.02 10.03
CA ILE A 37 3.52 -0.31 9.53
C ILE A 37 4.51 -0.16 8.38
N LEU A 38 4.23 0.73 7.42
CA LEU A 38 5.07 1.01 6.26
C LEU A 38 6.48 1.45 6.68
N ARG A 39 6.60 2.39 7.63
CA ARG A 39 7.91 2.84 8.14
C ARG A 39 8.71 1.70 8.77
N SER A 40 8.03 0.78 9.46
CA SER A 40 8.65 -0.39 10.06
C SER A 40 9.18 -1.36 9.00
N VAL A 41 8.35 -1.75 8.04
CA VAL A 41 8.71 -2.76 7.02
C VAL A 41 9.70 -2.23 5.97
N THR A 42 9.79 -0.92 5.80
CA THR A 42 10.72 -0.27 4.86
C THR A 42 12.01 0.23 5.52
N ARG A 43 12.27 -0.16 6.77
CA ARG A 43 13.50 0.24 7.48
C ARG A 43 14.74 -0.15 6.68
N GLY A 44 15.66 0.80 6.50
CA GLY A 44 16.85 0.65 5.66
C GLY A 44 16.63 0.88 4.16
N ARG A 45 15.37 1.03 3.71
CA ARG A 45 14.99 1.32 2.30
C ARG A 45 14.15 2.58 2.15
N GLN A 46 14.05 3.40 3.21
CA GLN A 46 13.16 4.56 3.28
C GLN A 46 13.41 5.57 2.15
N THR A 47 14.67 5.91 1.86
CA THR A 47 15.02 6.83 0.77
C THR A 47 14.55 6.30 -0.58
N TYR A 48 14.71 5.01 -0.82
CA TYR A 48 14.29 4.36 -2.05
C TYR A 48 12.77 4.40 -2.16
N VAL A 49 12.03 3.98 -1.13
CA VAL A 49 10.55 4.02 -1.11
C VAL A 49 10.03 5.45 -1.29
N LEU A 50 10.62 6.44 -0.63
CA LEU A 50 10.23 7.85 -0.79
C LEU A 50 10.44 8.37 -2.22
N ARG A 51 11.47 7.89 -2.93
CA ARG A 51 11.70 8.21 -4.34
C ARG A 51 10.53 7.74 -5.21
N HIS A 52 10.11 6.49 -5.04
CA HIS A 52 8.93 5.95 -5.75
C HIS A 52 7.63 6.67 -5.38
N LEU A 53 7.43 7.04 -4.12
CA LEU A 53 6.24 7.78 -3.69
C LEU A 53 6.20 9.23 -4.23
N ARG A 54 7.34 9.78 -4.65
CA ARG A 54 7.44 11.13 -5.25
C ARG A 54 7.46 11.10 -6.78
N ALA A 55 7.29 9.93 -7.40
CA ALA A 55 7.22 9.82 -8.85
C ALA A 55 6.13 10.76 -9.42
N ALA A 56 6.37 11.29 -10.61
CA ALA A 56 5.57 12.39 -11.18
C ALA A 56 4.10 12.03 -11.48
N ALA A 57 3.77 10.73 -11.58
CA ALA A 57 2.43 10.24 -11.89
C ALA A 57 2.15 8.90 -11.19
N PRO A 58 1.92 8.88 -9.86
CA PRO A 58 1.48 7.66 -9.18
C PRO A 58 0.11 7.25 -9.73
N ALA A 59 -0.11 5.95 -9.93
CA ALA A 59 -1.43 5.47 -10.33
C ALA A 59 -2.47 5.81 -9.24
N ALA A 60 -3.71 5.98 -9.66
CA ALA A 60 -4.83 6.09 -8.74
C ALA A 60 -5.02 4.76 -7.99
N LEU A 61 -5.31 4.86 -6.71
CA LEU A 61 -5.64 3.72 -5.86
C LEU A 61 -6.92 3.04 -6.35
N GLN A 62 -6.86 1.73 -6.41
CA GLN A 62 -7.96 0.84 -6.75
C GLN A 62 -8.46 0.16 -5.47
N THR A 63 -9.69 -0.35 -5.53
CA THR A 63 -10.27 -1.16 -4.46
C THR A 63 -10.78 -2.49 -5.01
N ALA A 64 -10.78 -3.51 -4.15
CA ALA A 64 -11.36 -4.82 -4.46
C ALA A 64 -12.09 -5.38 -3.24
N GLU A 65 -13.20 -6.08 -3.51
CA GLU A 65 -14.00 -6.81 -2.51
C GLU A 65 -14.45 -5.98 -1.30
N GLU A 66 -14.55 -4.65 -1.46
CA GLU A 66 -14.84 -3.72 -0.35
C GLU A 66 -13.91 -3.90 0.86
N ARG A 67 -12.68 -4.40 0.62
CA ARG A 67 -11.73 -4.80 1.66
C ARG A 67 -10.33 -4.32 1.38
N TYR A 68 -9.90 -4.42 0.13
CA TYR A 68 -8.55 -4.08 -0.25
C TYR A 68 -8.50 -2.70 -0.89
N VAL A 69 -7.48 -1.92 -0.56
CA VAL A 69 -7.09 -0.70 -1.28
C VAL A 69 -5.64 -0.84 -1.71
N PHE A 70 -5.33 -0.58 -2.98
CA PHE A 70 -3.99 -0.83 -3.51
C PHE A 70 -3.66 0.02 -4.74
N GLY A 71 -2.38 0.09 -5.09
CA GLY A 71 -1.93 0.75 -6.30
C GLY A 71 -0.43 0.68 -6.52
N TRP A 72 -0.01 1.19 -7.69
CA TRP A 72 1.38 1.24 -8.12
C TRP A 72 1.92 2.67 -8.20
N THR A 73 3.19 2.86 -7.84
CA THR A 73 3.98 4.01 -8.28
C THR A 73 5.23 3.53 -9.01
N CYS A 74 5.71 4.32 -9.96
CA CYS A 74 6.71 3.86 -10.92
C CYS A 74 7.73 4.98 -11.11
N ASP A 75 8.96 4.72 -10.71
CA ASP A 75 10.05 5.68 -10.89
C ASP A 75 10.57 5.57 -12.33
N GLY A 76 10.64 6.69 -13.06
CA GLY A 76 11.02 6.67 -14.48
C GLY A 76 9.96 6.15 -15.46
N GLY A 77 8.75 5.82 -15.00
CA GLY A 77 7.60 5.51 -15.86
C GLY A 77 7.40 4.02 -16.22
N ASP A 78 8.36 3.16 -15.92
CA ASP A 78 8.20 1.71 -16.09
C ASP A 78 8.03 1.01 -14.74
N CYS A 79 6.78 0.65 -14.44
CA CYS A 79 6.40 -0.02 -13.21
C CYS A 79 6.96 -1.45 -13.10
N ALA A 80 7.18 -2.13 -14.23
CA ALA A 80 7.70 -3.49 -14.22
C ALA A 80 9.20 -3.51 -13.87
N THR A 81 9.93 -2.45 -14.19
CA THR A 81 11.37 -2.32 -13.88
C THR A 81 11.62 -1.64 -12.52
N ALA A 82 10.91 -0.55 -12.22
CA ALA A 82 11.13 0.29 -11.04
C ALA A 82 9.81 0.69 -10.37
N GLY A 83 9.01 -0.32 -10.00
CA GLY A 83 7.72 -0.16 -9.37
C GLY A 83 7.72 -0.32 -7.84
N LEU A 84 6.82 0.40 -7.18
CA LEU A 84 6.38 0.17 -5.82
C LEU A 84 4.88 -0.13 -5.84
N PHE A 85 4.52 -1.36 -5.50
CA PHE A 85 3.15 -1.72 -5.18
C PHE A 85 2.89 -1.56 -3.69
N LEU A 86 1.75 -0.96 -3.36
CA LEU A 86 1.25 -0.88 -1.99
C LEU A 86 -0.19 -1.37 -1.97
N GLY A 87 -0.49 -2.30 -1.08
CA GLY A 87 -1.84 -2.80 -0.82
C GLY A 87 -2.10 -2.87 0.67
N TYR A 88 -3.36 -2.65 1.07
CA TYR A 88 -3.76 -2.71 2.46
C TYR A 88 -5.11 -3.42 2.58
N ASP A 89 -5.18 -4.36 3.50
CA ASP A 89 -6.40 -5.07 3.89
C ASP A 89 -7.04 -4.35 5.09
N THR A 90 -8.19 -3.72 4.88
CA THR A 90 -8.86 -2.95 5.93
C THR A 90 -9.53 -3.80 7.00
N GLN A 91 -9.73 -5.11 6.75
CA GLN A 91 -10.33 -6.01 7.74
C GLN A 91 -9.29 -6.59 8.69
N THR A 92 -8.11 -6.95 8.16
CA THR A 92 -7.04 -7.57 8.97
C THR A 92 -5.90 -6.61 9.31
N GLU A 93 -5.97 -5.36 8.84
CA GLU A 93 -4.97 -4.32 9.00
C GLU A 93 -3.58 -4.73 8.49
N ARG A 94 -3.56 -5.56 7.44
CA ARG A 94 -2.34 -6.12 6.85
C ARG A 94 -1.85 -5.29 5.67
N LEU A 95 -0.57 -5.00 5.68
CA LEU A 95 0.14 -4.35 4.59
C LEU A 95 0.71 -5.38 3.61
N TYR A 96 0.50 -5.11 2.34
CA TYR A 96 1.11 -5.81 1.21
C TYR A 96 1.99 -4.82 0.46
N LEU A 97 3.23 -5.19 0.18
CA LEU A 97 4.20 -4.33 -0.46
C LEU A 97 5.07 -5.15 -1.40
N LEU A 98 5.29 -4.65 -2.60
CA LEU A 98 6.32 -5.14 -3.51
C LEU A 98 7.13 -3.95 -3.99
N LEU A 99 8.44 -4.05 -3.89
CA LEU A 99 9.39 -3.09 -4.44
C LEU A 99 10.21 -3.80 -5.51
N LEU A 100 10.22 -3.24 -6.70
CA LEU A 100 11.02 -3.70 -7.84
C LEU A 100 12.23 -2.79 -8.02
N ASP A 101 13.37 -3.42 -8.24
CA ASP A 101 14.63 -2.78 -8.60
C ASP A 101 15.21 -3.54 -9.79
N GLU A 102 15.32 -2.87 -10.94
CA GLU A 102 15.74 -3.48 -12.22
C GLU A 102 14.90 -4.72 -12.60
N GLY A 103 13.59 -4.69 -12.31
CA GLY A 103 12.66 -5.79 -12.59
C GLY A 103 12.66 -6.91 -11.55
N GLU A 104 13.55 -6.85 -10.58
CA GLU A 104 13.69 -7.87 -9.54
C GLU A 104 13.02 -7.43 -8.22
N ALA A 105 12.37 -8.38 -7.54
CA ALA A 105 11.71 -8.11 -6.25
C ALA A 105 12.75 -7.83 -5.14
N SER A 106 13.05 -6.55 -4.91
CA SER A 106 14.05 -6.12 -3.91
C SER A 106 13.48 -6.09 -2.48
N LEU A 107 12.16 -5.94 -2.31
CA LEU A 107 11.44 -6.08 -1.04
C LEU A 107 10.03 -6.62 -1.29
N THR A 108 9.59 -7.56 -0.45
CA THR A 108 8.22 -8.09 -0.44
C THR A 108 7.70 -8.16 0.98
N VAL A 109 6.47 -7.67 1.19
CA VAL A 109 5.71 -7.81 2.43
C VAL A 109 4.33 -8.36 2.07
N PRO A 110 3.88 -9.47 2.68
CA PRO A 110 4.68 -10.40 3.47
C PRO A 110 5.86 -10.99 2.66
N VAL A 111 6.81 -11.64 3.34
CA VAL A 111 8.05 -12.18 2.72
C VAL A 111 7.75 -13.17 1.59
N ARG A 112 8.72 -13.36 0.68
CA ARG A 112 8.56 -14.20 -0.52
C ARG A 112 7.93 -15.57 -0.18
N ARG A 113 6.97 -16.00 -1.02
CA ARG A 113 6.16 -17.23 -0.89
C ARG A 113 5.08 -17.21 0.19
N ALA A 114 5.01 -16.17 1.03
CA ALA A 114 3.80 -15.96 1.80
C ALA A 114 2.64 -15.73 0.83
N PRO A 115 1.44 -16.20 1.18
CA PRO A 115 0.32 -16.05 0.29
C PRO A 115 -0.15 -14.61 0.17
N TRP A 116 -0.58 -14.28 -1.05
CA TRP A 116 -1.17 -12.99 -1.38
C TRP A 116 -2.65 -13.20 -1.69
N PRO A 117 -3.54 -12.34 -1.17
CA PRO A 117 -4.93 -12.33 -1.57
C PRO A 117 -5.04 -12.22 -3.09
N ALA A 118 -5.93 -13.03 -3.70
CA ALA A 118 -6.08 -13.11 -5.15
C ALA A 118 -6.17 -11.73 -5.84
N PRO A 119 -6.99 -10.75 -5.36
CA PRO A 119 -7.07 -9.44 -6.02
C PRO A 119 -5.74 -8.68 -6.04
N LEU A 120 -4.94 -8.79 -4.98
CA LEU A 120 -3.65 -8.12 -4.88
C LEU A 120 -2.59 -8.83 -5.73
N ALA A 121 -2.60 -10.16 -5.75
CA ALA A 121 -1.71 -10.95 -6.60
C ALA A 121 -1.97 -10.68 -8.08
N GLU A 122 -3.24 -10.64 -8.50
CA GLU A 122 -3.65 -10.31 -9.86
C GLU A 122 -3.22 -8.89 -10.26
N ALA A 123 -3.42 -7.90 -9.39
CA ALA A 123 -2.98 -6.53 -9.62
C ALA A 123 -1.45 -6.39 -9.74
N VAL A 124 -0.69 -7.24 -9.03
CA VAL A 124 0.77 -7.31 -9.17
C VAL A 124 1.14 -7.93 -10.53
N LEU A 125 0.56 -9.08 -10.86
CA LEU A 125 0.89 -9.84 -12.07
C LEU A 125 0.44 -9.15 -13.37
N ALA A 126 -0.59 -8.30 -13.31
CA ALA A 126 -1.00 -7.47 -14.44
C ALA A 126 0.09 -6.47 -14.88
N VAL A 127 0.96 -6.06 -13.96
CA VAL A 127 2.06 -5.12 -14.23
C VAL A 127 3.39 -5.85 -14.41
N ALA A 128 3.68 -6.84 -13.57
CA ALA A 128 4.93 -7.58 -13.56
C ALA A 128 4.68 -9.10 -13.72
N PRO A 129 4.34 -9.57 -14.93
CA PRO A 129 3.88 -10.95 -15.17
C PRO A 129 4.96 -12.01 -14.91
N ASP A 130 6.24 -11.63 -15.00
CA ASP A 130 7.37 -12.55 -14.82
C ASP A 130 7.70 -12.87 -13.36
N LEU A 131 6.95 -12.32 -12.40
CA LEU A 131 7.14 -12.58 -10.97
C LEU A 131 6.59 -13.96 -10.58
N ARG A 132 7.36 -15.01 -10.90
CA ARG A 132 7.03 -16.44 -10.71
C ARG A 132 6.68 -16.86 -9.28
N HIS A 133 6.91 -16.00 -8.29
CA HIS A 133 6.67 -16.26 -6.86
C HIS A 133 5.34 -15.71 -6.34
N PHE A 134 4.65 -14.89 -7.12
CA PHE A 134 3.31 -14.42 -6.78
C PHE A 134 2.30 -15.38 -7.40
N ARG A 135 1.58 -16.11 -6.54
CA ARG A 135 0.43 -16.92 -6.93
C ARG A 135 -0.73 -16.50 -6.03
N ALA A 136 -1.89 -16.28 -6.64
CA ALA A 136 -3.13 -16.14 -5.90
C ALA A 136 -3.38 -17.42 -5.10
N GLU A 137 -3.80 -17.29 -3.84
CA GLU A 137 -4.41 -18.39 -3.08
C GLU A 137 -5.84 -18.67 -3.52
#